data_AF-A0AAN7P027-F1
#
_entry.id   AF-A0AAN7P027-F1
#
_cell.length_a   1.000
_cell.length_b   1.000
_cell.length_c   1.000
_cell.angle_alpha   90.00
_cell.angle_beta   90.00
_cell.angle_gamma   90.00
#
_symmetry.space_group_name_H-M   'P 1'
#
loop_
_entity.id
_entity.type
_entity.pdbx_description
1 polymer ?
#
loop_
_entity_poly.entity_id
_entity_poly.type
_entity_poly.pdbx_seq_one_letter_code
_entity_poly.pdbx_strand_id
1 'polypeptide(L)'
;MDPWNNLPHQQLSNLSYSIKSDNCFEFEDNFKPLVCDTLPDSKEYLASLEKKLAKLKSDPNVLQQLTAKREACMQQLLKNDYDSNVNDSLDTPIEHSTLLRTLAPERQALTQGERVTLIQYDQLIDNENDSKSERGSTASNV
;
A
#
# COMPACT_ATOMS: atom_id res chain seq x y z
N MET A 1 -4.91 -3.42 24.20
CA MET A 1 -4.82 -2.14 24.94
C MET A 1 -4.63 -1.06 23.90
N ASP A 2 -5.68 -0.28 23.63
CA ASP A 2 -5.69 0.78 22.61
C ASP A 2 -5.41 2.13 23.28
N PRO A 3 -4.40 2.90 22.86
CA PRO A 3 -3.99 4.13 23.53
C PRO A 3 -4.97 5.31 23.36
N TRP A 4 -6.02 5.16 22.56
CA TRP A 4 -6.96 6.25 22.25
C TRP A 4 -8.23 6.27 23.08
N ASN A 5 -8.44 5.28 23.95
CA ASN A 5 -9.65 5.18 24.75
C ASN A 5 -9.35 5.48 26.23
N ASN A 6 -9.17 6.76 26.55
CA ASN A 6 -9.16 7.25 27.92
C ASN A 6 -9.87 8.59 28.01
N LEU A 7 -11.19 8.59 28.22
CA LEU A 7 -11.79 9.60 29.08
C LEU A 7 -12.91 9.01 29.94
N PRO A 8 -12.95 9.37 31.24
CA PRO A 8 -13.87 8.83 32.22
C PRO A 8 -15.27 9.45 32.11
N HIS A 9 -16.26 8.66 32.51
CA HIS A 9 -17.66 9.05 32.66
C HIS A 9 -17.87 10.35 33.47
N GLN A 10 -19.00 11.01 33.16
CA GLN A 10 -19.62 12.19 33.79
C GLN A 10 -19.24 13.49 33.05
N GLN A 11 -20.11 14.08 32.23
CA GLN A 11 -21.38 14.67 32.65
C GLN A 11 -22.47 14.52 31.57
N LEU A 12 -23.44 13.64 31.86
CA LEU A 12 -24.78 13.63 31.27
C LEU A 12 -25.66 14.58 32.10
N SER A 13 -25.94 15.77 31.58
CA SER A 13 -27.12 16.59 31.90
C SER A 13 -27.04 17.84 31.03
N ASN A 14 -27.69 17.90 29.87
CA ASN A 14 -29.12 18.14 29.82
C ASN A 14 -29.72 17.57 28.53
N LEU A 15 -30.56 16.56 28.73
CA LEU A 15 -31.39 15.94 27.73
C LEU A 15 -32.73 16.69 27.69
N SER A 16 -33.08 17.33 26.58
CA SER A 16 -34.49 17.49 26.19
C SER A 16 -34.68 16.93 24.79
N TYR A 17 -34.72 15.61 24.73
CA TYR A 17 -35.14 14.87 23.54
C TYR A 17 -36.65 15.05 23.35
N SER A 18 -37.05 15.47 22.16
CA SER A 18 -38.30 14.99 21.56
C SER A 18 -37.96 14.49 20.17
N ILE A 19 -37.34 13.31 20.12
CA ILE A 19 -37.18 12.53 18.89
C ILE A 19 -38.42 11.65 18.73
N LYS A 20 -39.17 11.88 17.65
CA LYS A 20 -40.07 10.89 17.07
C LYS A 20 -39.96 10.92 15.55
N SER A 21 -39.05 10.11 15.01
CA SER A 21 -39.30 9.11 13.97
C SER A 21 -37.96 8.56 13.47
N ASP A 22 -37.89 7.25 13.37
CA ASP A 22 -36.67 6.44 13.31
C ASP A 22 -35.78 6.69 12.07
N ASN A 23 -34.47 6.77 12.36
CA ASN A 23 -33.33 6.62 11.45
C ASN A 23 -33.19 7.60 10.28
N CYS A 24 -33.09 8.90 10.60
CA CYS A 24 -32.22 9.79 9.86
C CYS A 24 -31.06 10.18 10.77
N PHE A 25 -29.94 9.44 10.71
CA PHE A 25 -28.66 9.94 11.23
C PHE A 25 -28.20 11.05 10.28
N GLU A 26 -28.82 12.21 10.40
CA GLU A 26 -28.31 13.39 9.72
C GLU A 26 -27.04 13.81 10.45
N PHE A 27 -25.93 13.81 9.71
CA PHE A 27 -24.64 14.25 10.20
C PHE A 27 -24.75 15.74 10.53
N GLU A 28 -24.62 16.11 11.82
CA GLU A 28 -24.48 17.51 12.22
C GLU A 28 -23.12 18.01 11.71
N ASP A 29 -23.13 18.56 10.50
CA ASP A 29 -21.97 19.16 9.84
C ASP A 29 -21.55 20.45 10.55
N ASN A 30 -20.88 20.28 11.69
CA ASN A 30 -20.23 21.32 12.47
C ASN A 30 -18.85 21.70 11.89
N PHE A 31 -18.50 21.23 10.67
CA PHE A 31 -17.22 21.51 10.03
C PHE A 31 -17.23 22.80 9.20
N LYS A 32 -18.33 23.55 9.23
CA LYS A 32 -18.41 24.87 8.62
C LYS A 32 -17.92 25.90 9.64
N PRO A 33 -16.72 26.48 9.48
CA PRO A 33 -16.30 27.55 10.36
C PRO A 33 -17.34 28.69 10.27
N LEU A 34 -17.87 29.13 11.43
CA LEU A 34 -18.88 30.19 11.53
C LEU A 34 -18.42 31.51 10.92
N VAL A 35 -17.11 31.68 10.74
CA VAL A 35 -16.48 32.83 10.14
C VAL A 35 -15.61 32.32 9.01
N CYS A 36 -15.85 32.85 7.80
CA CYS A 36 -14.97 32.63 6.67
C CYS A 36 -13.70 33.48 6.92
N ASP A 37 -12.90 33.09 7.90
CA ASP A 37 -11.63 33.74 8.27
C ASP A 37 -10.58 33.36 7.23
N THR A 38 -10.84 33.72 5.97
CA THR A 38 -9.80 33.74 4.96
C THR A 38 -8.78 34.77 5.41
N LEU A 39 -7.51 34.36 5.53
CA LEU A 39 -6.46 35.29 5.90
C LEU A 39 -6.52 36.55 5.02
N PRO A 40 -6.27 37.74 5.58
CA PRO A 40 -6.42 39.01 4.86
C PRO A 40 -5.61 39.09 3.56
N ASP A 41 -4.54 38.30 3.43
CA ASP A 41 -3.67 38.18 2.25
C ASP A 41 -3.91 36.90 1.42
N SER A 42 -4.86 36.05 1.80
CA SER A 42 -5.11 34.74 1.15
C SER A 42 -5.29 34.84 -0.36
N LYS A 43 -6.01 35.87 -0.84
CA LYS A 43 -6.21 36.11 -2.28
C LYS A 43 -4.92 36.47 -3.00
N GLU A 44 -4.08 37.30 -2.39
CA GLU A 44 -2.80 37.71 -2.97
C GLU A 44 -1.79 36.56 -2.95
N TYR A 45 -1.79 35.78 -1.85
CA TYR A 45 -0.98 34.59 -1.72
C TYR A 45 -1.36 33.53 -2.78
N LEU A 46 -2.65 33.25 -2.95
CA LEU A 46 -3.13 32.34 -3.99
C LEU A 46 -2.81 32.83 -5.40
N ALA A 47 -3.03 34.12 -5.70
CA ALA A 47 -2.71 34.69 -7.00
C ALA A 47 -1.20 34.59 -7.32
N SER A 48 -0.34 34.79 -6.32
CA SER A 48 1.11 34.66 -6.51
C SER A 48 1.55 33.20 -6.67
N LEU A 49 0.90 32.25 -5.99
CA LEU A 49 1.09 30.81 -6.21
C LEU A 49 0.65 30.40 -7.62
N GLU A 50 -0.54 30.79 -8.06
CA GLU A 50 -1.06 30.49 -9.39
C GLU A 50 -0.15 31.06 -10.48
N LYS A 51 0.38 32.28 -10.30
CA LYS A 51 1.34 32.87 -11.22
C LYS A 51 2.65 32.09 -11.29
N LYS A 52 3.16 31.60 -10.15
CA LYS A 52 4.36 30.75 -10.11
C LYS A 52 4.10 29.40 -10.76
N LEU A 53 2.94 28.81 -10.51
CA LEU A 53 2.51 27.55 -11.08
C LEU A 53 2.35 27.66 -12.60
N ALA A 54 1.72 28.74 -13.09
CA ALA A 54 1.58 29.00 -14.51
C ALA A 54 2.95 29.10 -15.21
N LYS A 55 3.90 29.81 -14.60
CA LYS A 55 5.28 29.89 -15.09
C LYS A 55 5.93 28.51 -15.18
N LEU A 56 5.83 27.71 -14.12
CA LEU A 56 6.41 26.37 -14.06
C LEU A 56 5.80 25.42 -15.11
N LYS A 57 4.49 25.53 -15.36
CA LYS A 57 3.79 24.75 -16.40
C LYS A 57 4.08 25.24 -17.82
N SER A 58 4.45 26.51 -17.99
CA SER A 58 4.81 27.07 -19.29
C SER A 58 6.28 26.95 -19.64
N ASP A 59 7.15 26.68 -18.66
CA ASP A 59 8.59 26.59 -18.87
C ASP A 59 8.94 25.25 -19.55
N PRO A 60 9.37 25.27 -20.84
CA PRO A 60 9.65 24.06 -21.58
C PRO A 60 10.83 23.27 -21.00
N ASN A 61 11.79 23.93 -20.34
CA ASN A 61 12.94 23.28 -19.75
C ASN A 61 12.53 22.43 -18.55
N VAL A 62 11.69 22.98 -17.66
CA VAL A 62 11.17 22.25 -16.51
C VAL A 62 10.32 21.06 -16.95
N LEU A 63 9.46 21.24 -17.95
CA LEU A 63 8.67 20.13 -18.50
C LEU A 63 9.55 19.02 -19.06
N GLN A 64 10.59 19.38 -19.83
CA GLN A 64 11.55 18.43 -20.39
C GLN A 64 12.35 17.70 -19.30
N GLN A 65 12.75 18.39 -18.24
CA GLN A 65 13.38 17.77 -17.08
C GLN A 65 12.44 16.81 -16.35
N LEU A 66 11.14 17.15 -16.25
CA LEU A 66 10.13 16.31 -15.61
C LEU A 66 9.90 15.02 -16.39
N THR A 67 9.76 15.10 -17.72
CA THR A 67 9.64 13.92 -18.58
C THR A 67 10.91 13.08 -18.53
N ALA A 68 12.10 13.69 -18.63
CA ALA A 68 13.35 12.97 -18.51
C ALA A 68 13.50 12.25 -17.16
N LYS A 69 13.09 12.89 -16.05
CA LYS A 69 13.08 12.26 -14.72
C LYS A 69 12.08 11.13 -14.60
N ARG A 70 10.88 11.28 -15.18
CA ARG A 70 9.88 10.22 -15.23
C ARG A 70 10.41 9.01 -16.00
N GLU A 71 11.01 9.25 -17.17
CA GLU A 71 11.62 8.20 -17.99
C GLU A 71 12.78 7.52 -17.28
N ALA A 72 13.69 8.28 -16.67
CA ALA A 72 14.80 7.74 -15.90
C ALA A 72 14.32 6.89 -14.70
N CYS A 73 13.29 7.35 -13.99
CA CYS A 73 12.66 6.61 -12.89
C CYS A 73 12.02 5.32 -13.39
N MET A 74 11.27 5.38 -14.49
CA MET A 74 10.68 4.20 -15.13
C MET A 74 11.76 3.22 -15.59
N GLN A 75 12.82 3.70 -16.23
CA GLN A 75 13.97 2.88 -16.62
C GLN A 75 14.64 2.27 -15.39
N GLN A 76 14.76 2.97 -14.28
CA GLN A 76 15.31 2.43 -13.04
C GLN A 76 14.40 1.35 -12.45
N LEU A 77 13.08 1.55 -12.43
CA LEU A 77 12.13 0.54 -11.95
C LEU A 77 12.17 -0.74 -12.80
N LEU A 78 12.36 -0.60 -14.12
CA LEU A 78 12.51 -1.72 -15.04
C LEU A 78 13.91 -2.36 -14.97
N LYS A 79 14.96 -1.56 -14.80
CA LYS A 79 16.35 -2.02 -14.72
C LYS A 79 16.69 -2.65 -13.36
N ASN A 80 15.86 -2.45 -12.34
CA ASN A 80 15.87 -3.26 -11.12
C ASN A 80 15.43 -4.72 -11.37
N ASP A 81 15.50 -5.21 -12.60
CA ASP A 81 15.71 -6.61 -12.89
C ASP A 81 17.06 -7.05 -12.30
N TYR A 82 16.96 -7.63 -11.10
CA TYR A 82 17.77 -8.74 -10.64
C TYR A 82 19.28 -8.55 -10.84
N ASP A 83 19.97 -8.10 -9.78
CA ASP A 83 21.37 -8.46 -9.62
C ASP A 83 21.41 -10.00 -9.60
N SER A 84 21.64 -10.64 -10.75
CA SER A 84 21.68 -12.11 -10.90
C SER A 84 22.93 -12.72 -10.22
N ASN A 85 23.51 -11.97 -9.28
CA ASN A 85 24.58 -12.36 -8.37
C ASN A 85 24.07 -12.50 -6.92
N VAL A 86 22.75 -12.54 -6.70
CA VAL A 86 22.22 -12.97 -5.41
C VAL A 86 22.48 -14.48 -5.29
N ASN A 87 23.53 -14.81 -4.56
CA ASN A 87 23.81 -16.11 -3.96
C ASN A 87 22.54 -16.98 -3.87
N ASP A 88 22.48 -18.11 -4.59
CA ASP A 88 21.32 -19.02 -4.73
C ASP A 88 20.93 -19.74 -3.41
N SER A 89 21.10 -19.09 -2.27
CA SER A 89 20.62 -19.59 -0.98
C SER A 89 19.14 -19.27 -0.84
N LEU A 90 18.35 -20.29 -0.48
CA LEU A 90 16.90 -20.19 -0.28
C LEU A 90 16.52 -19.17 0.80
N ASP A 91 17.43 -18.89 1.74
CA ASP A 91 17.24 -17.93 2.82
C ASP A 91 17.53 -16.48 2.40
N THR A 92 17.91 -16.24 1.14
CA THR A 92 18.15 -14.87 0.68
C THR A 92 16.85 -14.06 0.69
N PRO A 93 16.86 -12.88 1.34
CA PRO A 93 15.71 -11.98 1.30
C PRO A 93 15.42 -11.52 -0.12
N ILE A 94 14.15 -11.52 -0.50
CA ILE A 94 13.71 -10.98 -1.80
C ILE A 94 13.46 -9.47 -1.65
N GLU A 95 14.06 -8.67 -2.53
CA GLU A 95 13.76 -7.23 -2.60
C GLU A 95 12.28 -6.99 -2.97
N HIS A 96 11.62 -6.17 -2.17
CA HIS A 96 10.16 -5.97 -2.25
C HIS A 96 9.80 -4.77 -3.12
N SER A 97 9.13 -5.01 -4.25
CA SER A 97 8.49 -3.94 -5.02
C SER A 97 7.25 -3.42 -4.30
N THR A 98 7.23 -2.11 -4.01
CA THR A 98 6.06 -1.43 -3.40
C THR A 98 4.80 -1.56 -4.25
N LEU A 99 4.96 -1.70 -5.58
CA LEU A 99 3.85 -1.90 -6.50
C LEU A 99 3.23 -3.29 -6.32
N LEU A 100 4.05 -4.35 -6.20
CA LEU A 100 3.54 -5.71 -5.98
C LEU A 100 2.81 -5.83 -4.64
N ARG A 101 3.32 -5.18 -3.58
CA ARG A 101 2.62 -5.11 -2.28
C ARG A 101 1.22 -4.52 -2.39
N THR A 102 1.02 -3.59 -3.31
CA THR A 102 -0.26 -2.89 -3.48
C THR A 102 -1.22 -3.70 -4.35
N LEU A 103 -0.71 -4.39 -5.37
CA LEU A 103 -1.52 -5.08 -6.37
C LEU A 103 -1.84 -6.54 -6.01
N ALA A 104 -0.93 -7.24 -5.34
CA ALA A 104 -1.06 -8.65 -4.99
C ALA A 104 -0.25 -8.99 -3.71
N PRO A 105 -0.67 -8.48 -2.54
CA PRO A 105 0.04 -8.70 -1.27
C PRO A 105 0.17 -10.17 -0.89
N GLU A 106 -0.77 -11.03 -1.30
CA GLU A 106 -0.77 -12.47 -1.03
C GLU A 106 0.33 -13.25 -1.77
N ARG A 107 0.94 -12.65 -2.80
CA ARG A 107 1.99 -13.28 -3.62
C ARG A 107 3.40 -12.89 -3.21
N GLN A 108 3.55 -12.22 -2.07
CA GLN A 108 4.83 -11.69 -1.63
C GLN A 108 5.55 -12.69 -0.70
N ALA A 109 6.48 -13.46 -1.26
CA ALA A 109 7.43 -14.23 -0.48
C ALA A 109 8.50 -13.32 0.16
N LEU A 110 8.87 -13.59 1.41
CA LEU A 110 9.93 -12.88 2.11
C LEU A 110 11.32 -13.39 1.68
N THR A 111 11.41 -14.69 1.39
CA THR A 111 12.64 -15.38 0.97
C THR A 111 12.46 -16.15 -0.34
N GLN A 112 13.56 -16.47 -1.02
CA GLN A 112 13.52 -17.30 -2.25
C GLN A 112 12.89 -18.68 -1.99
N GLY A 113 13.13 -19.28 -0.82
CA GLY A 113 12.52 -20.55 -0.42
C GLY A 113 10.99 -20.47 -0.33
N GLU A 114 10.47 -19.44 0.34
CA GLU A 114 9.02 -19.23 0.43
C GLU A 114 8.37 -19.04 -0.94
N ARG A 115 9.05 -18.38 -1.89
CA ARG A 115 8.56 -18.22 -3.26
C ARG A 115 8.33 -19.56 -3.95
N VAL A 116 9.27 -20.50 -3.79
CA VAL A 116 9.13 -21.85 -4.35
C VAL A 116 7.91 -22.54 -3.76
N THR A 117 7.72 -22.46 -2.45
CA THR A 117 6.55 -23.03 -1.77
C THR A 117 5.23 -22.44 -2.25
N LEU A 118 5.15 -21.13 -2.44
CA LEU A 118 3.94 -20.48 -3.00
C LEU A 118 3.63 -20.96 -4.43
N ILE A 119 4.65 -21.09 -5.27
CA ILE A 119 4.50 -21.60 -6.63
C ILE A 119 4.01 -23.06 -6.62
N GLN A 120 4.54 -23.90 -5.73
CA GLN A 120 4.09 -25.30 -5.60
C GLN A 120 2.59 -25.39 -5.26
N TYR A 121 2.11 -24.54 -4.35
CA TYR A 121 0.69 -24.50 -4.01
C TYR A 121 -0.18 -23.94 -5.14
N ASP A 122 0.28 -22.94 -5.90
CA ASP A 122 -0.43 -22.42 -7.07
C ASP A 122 -0.58 -23.48 -8.17
N GLN A 123 0.44 -24.33 -8.33
CA GLN A 123 0.42 -25.49 -9.22
C GLN A 123 -0.38 -26.68 -8.66
N LEU A 124 -0.94 -26.55 -7.46
CA LEU A 124 -1.68 -27.59 -6.74
C LEU A 124 -0.86 -28.89 -6.60
N ILE A 125 0.46 -28.78 -6.39
CA ILE A 125 1.34 -29.93 -6.18
C ILE A 125 1.14 -30.47 -4.76
N ASP A 126 0.45 -31.60 -4.64
CA ASP A 126 0.28 -32.33 -3.38
C ASP A 126 1.56 -33.13 -3.05
N ASN A 127 2.41 -32.58 -2.19
CA ASN A 127 3.63 -33.25 -1.69
C ASN A 127 3.35 -34.54 -0.88
N GLU A 128 2.09 -34.86 -0.56
CA GLU A 128 1.71 -36.10 0.15
C GLU A 128 1.75 -37.36 -0.72
N ASN A 129 1.84 -37.22 -2.06
CA ASN A 129 1.84 -38.38 -2.97
C ASN A 129 3.23 -38.99 -3.23
N ASP A 130 4.33 -38.31 -2.90
CA ASP A 130 5.69 -38.79 -3.19
C ASP A 130 6.32 -39.66 -2.08
N SER A 131 5.72 -39.72 -0.88
CA SER A 131 6.27 -40.55 0.23
C SER A 131 5.83 -42.01 0.20
N LYS A 132 5.06 -42.46 -0.81
CA LYS A 132 4.49 -43.82 -0.89
C LYS A 132 5.00 -44.67 -2.07
N SER A 133 6.10 -44.30 -2.73
CA SER A 133 6.64 -45.09 -3.85
C SER A 133 8.07 -45.62 -3.68
N GLU A 134 8.60 -45.71 -2.45
CA GLU A 134 9.88 -46.40 -2.20
C GLU A 134 9.85 -47.33 -0.97
N ARG A 135 8.98 -48.35 -0.99
CA ARG A 135 9.17 -49.58 -0.19
C ARG A 135 8.54 -50.78 -0.90
N GLY A 136 9.26 -51.36 -1.85
CA GLY A 136 8.78 -52.59 -2.48
C GLY A 136 9.55 -53.04 -3.71
N SER A 137 10.86 -53.28 -3.60
CA SER A 137 11.60 -54.24 -4.45
C SER A 137 13.01 -54.48 -3.92
N THR A 138 13.09 -55.16 -2.76
CA THR A 138 14.28 -55.93 -2.40
C THR A 138 13.83 -57.37 -2.16
N ALA A 139 14.07 -58.25 -3.13
CA ALA A 139 14.31 -59.70 -2.99
C ALA A 139 13.76 -60.48 -4.19
N SER A 140 14.65 -60.88 -5.09
CA SER A 140 14.70 -62.28 -5.57
C SER A 140 16.02 -62.50 -6.29
N ASN A 141 16.94 -63.07 -5.53
CA ASN A 141 18.12 -63.77 -6.00
C ASN A 141 17.77 -65.26 -5.88
N VAL A 142 17.55 -65.96 -7.01
CA VAL A 142 17.88 -67.38 -7.30
C VAL A 142 17.78 -67.56 -8.80
#